data_AF-A0A0F9DR70-F1
#
_entry.id   AF-A0A0F9DR70-F1
#
_cell.length_a   1.000
_cell.length_b   1.000
_cell.length_c   1.000
_cell.angle_alpha   90.00
_cell.angle_beta   90.00
_cell.angle_gamma   90.00
#
_symmetry.space_group_name_H-M   'P 1'
#
loop_
_entity.id
_entity.type
_entity.pdbx_description
1 polymer ?
#
loop_
_entity_poly.entity_id
_entity_poly.type
_entity_poly.pdbx_seq_one_letter_code
_entity_poly.pdbx_strand_id
1 'polypeptide(L)'
;MAQVKGKGFTFAAFVVLAVINLEKKKRKYRILRRIGRIILVVLLLFVALVLFIRSPWGQNVIVTKATDYVSSKTDTKVEIDRLFLTFSGNLSLEGLYLEDKKGDTLLYSKALEADVGLSDLIFGTTFDLEYLKWEGLKANVIRAEGSEDFNFTFLMDAFAAQDSVPAPEAEASEPMKISIGSIDLTDFDIVYEDGFLGIDSKFRLGRLYVEANTIDLEAMRFELDDIELIDTEAEYTQTKPFPETEDTTETALPYLVVDNFKIEK
;
A
#
# COMPACT_ATOMS: atom_id res chain seq x y z
N MET A 1 34.63 54.59 -69.12
CA MET A 1 33.27 53.96 -69.12
C MET A 1 33.49 52.45 -69.13
N ALA A 2 32.93 51.58 -68.29
CA ALA A 2 31.78 51.61 -67.40
C ALA A 2 32.05 50.63 -66.22
N GLN A 3 31.99 51.09 -64.96
CA GLN A 3 30.90 50.87 -64.00
C GLN A 3 30.79 49.44 -63.40
N VAL A 4 31.48 49.27 -62.27
CA VAL A 4 30.99 48.78 -60.96
C VAL A 4 29.77 47.83 -61.00
N LYS A 5 30.00 46.52 -60.83
CA LYS A 5 28.97 45.55 -60.42
C LYS A 5 29.63 44.38 -59.68
N GLY A 6 29.55 44.38 -58.35
CA GLY A 6 30.09 43.25 -57.56
C GLY A 6 29.92 43.35 -56.05
N LYS A 7 29.75 44.55 -55.49
CA LYS A 7 29.62 44.74 -54.03
C LYS A 7 28.19 44.61 -53.46
N GLY A 8 27.17 44.48 -54.31
CA GLY A 8 25.77 44.39 -53.86
C GLY A 8 25.28 42.99 -53.48
N PHE A 9 25.87 41.94 -54.06
CA PHE A 9 25.36 40.56 -53.91
C PHE A 9 25.73 39.94 -52.55
N THR A 10 26.90 40.27 -52.00
CA THR A 10 27.37 39.79 -50.70
C THR A 10 26.65 40.46 -49.52
N PHE A 11 26.26 41.73 -49.64
CA PHE A 11 25.51 42.42 -48.58
C PHE A 11 24.07 41.91 -48.47
N ALA A 12 23.40 41.69 -49.61
CA ALA A 12 22.04 41.15 -49.64
C ALA A 12 21.96 39.74 -49.03
N ALA A 13 22.92 38.86 -49.33
CA ALA A 13 22.98 37.52 -48.74
C ALA A 13 23.18 37.54 -47.22
N PHE A 14 24.01 38.46 -46.70
CA PHE A 14 24.26 38.61 -45.26
C PHE A 14 23.02 39.11 -44.51
N VAL A 15 22.28 40.06 -45.10
CA VAL A 15 21.02 40.57 -44.55
C VAL A 15 19.96 39.47 -44.51
N VAL A 16 19.82 38.67 -45.58
CA VAL A 16 18.88 37.54 -45.61
C VAL A 16 19.24 36.50 -44.55
N LEU A 17 20.52 36.15 -44.40
CA LEU A 17 20.95 35.19 -43.37
C LEU A 17 20.69 35.72 -41.96
N ALA A 18 20.94 37.01 -41.70
CA ALA A 18 20.67 37.66 -40.42
C ALA A 18 19.17 37.72 -40.11
N VAL A 19 18.32 38.04 -41.09
CA VAL A 19 16.86 38.04 -40.94
C VAL A 19 16.33 36.63 -40.66
N ILE A 20 16.79 35.61 -41.40
CA ILE A 20 16.43 34.21 -41.15
C ILE A 20 16.88 33.77 -39.75
N ASN A 21 18.09 34.17 -39.33
CA ASN A 21 18.60 33.83 -37.99
C ASN A 21 17.81 34.56 -36.88
N LEU A 22 17.44 35.82 -37.08
CA LEU A 22 16.58 36.59 -36.16
C LEU A 22 15.17 36.02 -36.08
N GLU A 23 14.59 35.56 -37.20
CA GLU A 23 13.29 34.89 -37.23
C GLU A 23 13.33 33.53 -36.53
N LYS A 24 14.38 32.72 -36.77
CA LYS A 24 14.61 31.47 -36.03
C LYS A 24 14.75 31.71 -34.53
N LYS A 25 15.50 32.74 -34.11
CA LYS A 25 15.66 33.14 -32.70
C LYS A 25 14.31 33.56 -32.11
N LYS A 26 13.55 34.44 -32.78
CA LYS A 26 12.19 34.86 -32.37
C LYS A 26 11.21 33.68 -32.29
N ARG A 27 11.27 32.72 -33.20
CA ARG A 27 10.43 31.51 -33.22
C ARG A 27 10.80 30.55 -32.08
N LYS A 28 12.09 30.38 -31.76
CA LYS A 28 12.60 29.62 -30.61
C LYS A 28 12.10 30.20 -29.28
N TYR A 29 12.19 31.52 -29.07
CA TYR A 29 11.64 32.17 -27.87
C TYR A 29 10.11 32.08 -27.78
N ARG A 30 9.41 32.05 -28.93
CA ARG A 30 7.94 31.92 -28.98
C ARG A 30 7.46 30.51 -28.62
N ILE A 31 8.17 29.47 -29.05
CA ILE A 31 7.91 28.06 -28.67
C ILE A 31 8.27 27.83 -27.19
N LEU A 32 9.43 28.33 -26.75
CA LEU A 32 9.86 28.24 -25.35
C LEU A 32 8.85 28.90 -24.40
N ARG A 33 8.24 30.03 -24.82
CA ARG A 33 7.17 30.69 -24.05
C ARG A 33 5.86 29.89 -24.02
N ARG A 34 5.55 29.10 -25.05
CA ARG A 34 4.38 28.20 -25.06
C ARG A 34 4.62 26.97 -24.18
N ILE A 35 5.79 26.34 -24.30
CA ILE A 35 6.21 25.23 -23.44
C ILE A 35 6.23 25.69 -21.98
N GLY A 36 6.79 26.85 -21.68
CA GLY A 36 6.79 27.42 -20.34
C GLY A 36 5.38 27.66 -19.77
N ARG A 37 4.41 28.06 -20.60
CA ARG A 37 2.99 28.16 -20.16
C ARG A 37 2.37 26.79 -19.89
N ILE A 38 2.64 25.80 -20.74
CA ILE A 38 2.14 24.43 -20.53
C ILE A 38 2.72 23.86 -19.24
N ILE A 39 4.03 23.97 -19.04
CA ILE A 39 4.70 23.55 -17.79
C ILE A 39 4.11 24.28 -16.58
N LEU A 40 3.87 25.60 -16.69
CA LEU A 40 3.26 26.36 -15.60
C LEU A 40 1.84 25.87 -15.27
N VAL A 41 1.01 25.59 -16.28
CA VAL A 41 -0.34 25.07 -16.07
C VAL A 41 -0.30 23.68 -15.47
N VAL A 42 0.58 22.79 -15.95
CA VAL A 42 0.77 21.45 -15.39
C VAL A 42 1.25 21.53 -13.94
N LEU A 43 2.21 22.40 -13.64
CA LEU A 43 2.69 22.63 -12.27
C LEU A 43 1.56 23.17 -11.37
N LEU A 44 0.76 24.12 -11.85
CA LEU A 44 -0.38 24.63 -11.10
C LEU A 44 -1.44 23.56 -10.84
N LEU A 45 -1.72 22.70 -11.83
CA LEU A 45 -2.62 21.56 -11.65
C LEU A 45 -2.07 20.55 -10.65
N PHE A 46 -0.78 20.26 -10.69
CA PHE A 46 -0.12 19.38 -9.72
C PHE A 46 -0.21 19.96 -8.30
N VAL A 47 0.10 21.24 -8.12
CA VAL A 47 -0.03 21.90 -6.82
C VAL A 47 -1.49 21.91 -6.35
N ALA A 48 -2.45 22.18 -7.24
CA ALA A 48 -3.87 22.13 -6.90
C ALA A 48 -4.31 20.71 -6.49
N LEU A 49 -3.81 19.66 -7.16
CA LEU A 49 -4.08 18.27 -6.81
C LEU A 49 -3.52 17.92 -5.42
N VAL A 50 -2.26 18.28 -5.15
CA VAL A 50 -1.64 18.08 -3.83
C VAL A 50 -2.41 18.82 -2.75
N LEU A 51 -2.79 20.08 -3.00
CA LEU A 51 -3.61 20.85 -2.05
C LEU A 51 -4.99 20.23 -1.86
N PHE A 52 -5.62 19.69 -2.92
CA PHE A 52 -6.89 18.99 -2.81
C PHE A 52 -6.77 17.76 -1.92
N ILE A 53 -5.83 16.84 -2.21
CA ILE A 53 -5.61 15.62 -1.43
C ILE A 53 -5.33 15.95 0.03
N ARG A 54 -4.60 17.04 0.31
CA ARG A 54 -4.29 17.46 1.69
C ARG A 54 -5.35 18.31 2.37
N SER A 55 -6.32 18.83 1.62
CA SER A 55 -7.39 19.65 2.19
C SER A 55 -8.38 18.78 2.96
N PRO A 56 -9.04 19.30 4.01
CA PRO A 56 -10.11 18.59 4.70
C PRO A 56 -11.23 18.12 3.75
N TRP A 57 -11.50 18.90 2.71
CA TRP A 57 -12.50 18.53 1.70
C TRP A 57 -12.08 17.31 0.87
N GLY A 58 -10.85 17.29 0.36
CA GLY A 58 -10.36 16.13 -0.40
C GLY A 58 -10.19 14.88 0.46
N GLN A 59 -9.77 15.05 1.71
CA GLN A 59 -9.73 13.96 2.70
C GLN A 59 -11.10 13.31 2.90
N ASN A 60 -12.15 14.12 3.10
CA ASN A 60 -13.51 13.60 3.25
C ASN A 60 -13.98 12.85 1.98
N VAL A 61 -13.66 13.35 0.78
CA VAL A 61 -14.00 12.66 -0.47
C VAL A 61 -13.30 11.29 -0.56
N ILE A 62 -12.02 11.21 -0.19
CA ILE A 62 -11.25 9.94 -0.21
C ILE A 62 -11.84 8.95 0.80
N VAL A 63 -12.03 9.39 2.05
CA VAL A 63 -12.60 8.60 3.14
C VAL A 63 -13.97 8.06 2.76
N THR A 64 -14.91 8.93 2.38
CA THR A 64 -16.28 8.52 1.98
C THR A 64 -16.24 7.54 0.82
N LYS A 65 -15.38 7.76 -0.18
CA LYS A 65 -15.28 6.86 -1.32
C LYS A 65 -14.77 5.47 -0.91
N ALA A 66 -13.81 5.39 -0.01
CA ALA A 66 -13.25 4.15 0.50
C ALA A 66 -14.28 3.40 1.38
N THR A 67 -14.90 4.09 2.34
CA THR A 67 -15.92 3.50 3.23
C THR A 67 -17.14 3.05 2.44
N ASP A 68 -17.63 3.83 1.48
CA ASP A 68 -18.79 3.47 0.65
C ASP A 68 -18.49 2.25 -0.22
N TYR A 69 -17.27 2.15 -0.78
CA TYR A 69 -16.87 1.02 -1.60
C TYR A 69 -16.88 -0.29 -0.79
N VAL A 70 -16.27 -0.29 0.39
CA VAL A 70 -16.25 -1.48 1.25
C VAL A 70 -17.64 -1.77 1.83
N SER A 71 -18.35 -0.76 2.34
CA SER A 71 -19.67 -0.93 2.95
C SER A 71 -20.71 -1.45 1.94
N SER A 72 -20.71 -0.95 0.70
CA SER A 72 -21.65 -1.40 -0.34
C SER A 72 -21.36 -2.80 -0.88
N LYS A 73 -20.10 -3.26 -0.78
CA LYS A 73 -19.72 -4.62 -1.17
C LYS A 73 -19.99 -5.63 -0.07
N THR A 74 -19.85 -5.20 1.17
CA THR A 74 -19.88 -6.09 2.32
C THR A 74 -21.18 -6.02 3.08
N ASP A 75 -22.08 -5.06 2.81
CA ASP A 75 -23.27 -4.73 3.60
C ASP A 75 -22.98 -4.72 5.11
N THR A 76 -21.88 -4.06 5.50
CA THR A 76 -21.48 -3.83 6.90
C THR A 76 -21.06 -2.39 7.09
N LYS A 77 -21.04 -1.94 8.35
CA LYS A 77 -20.60 -0.60 8.68
C LYS A 77 -19.08 -0.51 8.63
N VAL A 78 -18.59 0.43 7.85
CA VAL A 78 -17.17 0.77 7.75
C VAL A 78 -17.01 2.26 8.03
N GLU A 79 -16.20 2.59 9.01
CA GLU A 79 -15.85 3.98 9.34
C GLU A 79 -14.34 4.15 9.30
N ILE A 80 -13.90 5.30 8.81
CA ILE A 80 -12.49 5.70 8.75
C ILE A 80 -12.48 7.19 9.12
N ASP A 81 -11.62 7.59 10.05
CA ASP A 81 -11.48 9.00 10.42
C ASP A 81 -10.65 9.76 9.39
N ARG A 82 -9.48 9.22 9.03
CA ARG A 82 -8.55 9.84 8.06
C ARG A 82 -7.86 8.79 7.20
N LEU A 83 -7.65 9.12 5.92
CA LEU A 83 -6.88 8.31 4.98
C LEU A 83 -6.06 9.24 4.07
N PHE A 84 -4.75 9.29 4.28
CA PHE A 84 -3.88 10.27 3.62
C PHE A 84 -2.48 9.74 3.36
N LEU A 85 -1.75 10.41 2.46
CA LEU A 85 -0.32 10.20 2.28
C LEU A 85 0.46 11.12 3.22
N THR A 86 1.41 10.56 3.96
CA THR A 86 2.31 11.32 4.83
C THR A 86 3.32 12.12 4.00
N PHE A 87 4.13 12.94 4.67
CA PHE A 87 5.18 13.71 3.98
C PHE A 87 6.33 12.84 3.47
N SER A 88 6.57 11.67 4.08
CA SER A 88 7.54 10.68 3.61
C SER A 88 7.06 9.93 2.39
N GLY A 89 5.74 9.89 2.14
CA GLY A 89 5.13 9.15 1.04
C GLY A 89 4.30 7.95 1.48
N ASN A 90 4.29 7.64 2.77
CA ASN A 90 3.62 6.48 3.36
C ASN A 90 2.10 6.67 3.32
N LEU A 91 1.35 5.58 3.20
CA LEU A 91 -0.10 5.58 3.34
C LEU A 91 -0.46 5.49 4.82
N SER A 92 -1.19 6.48 5.32
CA SER A 92 -1.65 6.55 6.71
C SER A 92 -3.18 6.47 6.79
N LEU A 93 -3.65 5.57 7.64
CA LEU A 93 -5.04 5.29 7.96
C LEU A 93 -5.25 5.45 9.46
N GLU A 94 -6.23 6.23 9.85
CA GLU A 94 -6.56 6.47 11.26
C GLU A 94 -8.04 6.21 11.53
N GLY A 95 -8.31 5.63 12.70
CA GLY A 95 -9.68 5.38 13.18
C GLY A 95 -10.47 4.44 12.27
N LEU A 96 -9.85 3.37 11.76
CA LEU A 96 -10.59 2.36 11.01
C LEU A 96 -11.45 1.55 11.98
N TYR A 97 -12.74 1.44 11.67
CA TYR A 97 -13.71 0.61 12.37
C TYR A 97 -14.51 -0.20 11.36
N LEU A 98 -14.60 -1.51 11.60
CA LEU A 98 -15.29 -2.47 10.76
C LEU A 98 -16.17 -3.37 11.62
N GLU A 99 -17.45 -3.44 11.29
CA GLU A 99 -18.40 -4.36 11.92
C GLU A 99 -18.40 -5.74 11.24
N ASP A 100 -18.78 -6.76 12.00
CA ASP A 100 -19.19 -8.04 11.44
C ASP A 100 -20.67 -8.01 11.00
N LYS A 101 -21.16 -9.12 10.44
CA LYS A 101 -22.56 -9.25 10.02
C LYS A 101 -23.58 -9.22 11.16
N LYS A 102 -23.15 -9.33 12.41
CA LYS A 102 -24.00 -9.29 13.60
C LYS A 102 -24.04 -7.90 14.23
N GLY A 103 -23.25 -6.95 13.71
CA GLY A 103 -23.13 -5.58 14.24
C GLY A 103 -22.16 -5.48 15.42
N ASP A 104 -21.35 -6.52 15.66
CA ASP A 104 -20.27 -6.48 16.64
C ASP A 104 -18.97 -5.99 15.97
N THR A 105 -17.99 -5.58 16.76
CA THR A 105 -16.71 -5.10 16.24
C THR A 105 -15.92 -6.26 15.66
N LEU A 106 -15.67 -6.27 14.35
CA LEU A 106 -14.77 -7.23 13.73
C LEU A 106 -13.31 -6.77 13.88
N LEU A 107 -13.05 -5.52 13.50
CA LEU A 107 -11.72 -4.92 13.52
C LEU A 107 -11.81 -3.42 13.84
N TYR A 108 -10.96 -2.97 14.75
CA TYR A 108 -10.68 -1.57 14.99
C TYR A 108 -9.19 -1.33 14.93
N SER A 109 -8.77 -0.24 14.29
CA SER A 109 -7.39 0.18 14.20
C SER A 109 -7.31 1.67 14.47
N LYS A 110 -6.62 2.04 15.56
CA LYS A 110 -6.42 3.44 15.94
C LYS A 110 -5.56 4.18 14.91
N ALA A 111 -4.40 3.63 14.54
CA ALA A 111 -3.55 4.21 13.51
C ALA A 111 -2.71 3.12 12.81
N LEU A 112 -2.67 3.18 11.48
CA LEU A 112 -1.91 2.30 10.63
C LEU A 112 -1.16 3.16 9.60
N GLU A 113 0.15 3.02 9.52
CA GLU A 113 0.98 3.66 8.51
C GLU A 113 1.82 2.60 7.81
N ALA A 114 1.72 2.55 6.48
CA ALA A 114 2.44 1.58 5.67
C ALA A 114 3.14 2.29 4.50
N ASP A 115 4.42 2.00 4.31
CA ASP A 115 5.13 2.35 3.09
C ASP A 115 4.97 1.21 2.08
N VAL A 116 3.99 1.40 1.20
CA VAL A 116 3.72 0.50 0.08
C VAL A 116 4.11 1.23 -1.20
N GLY A 117 5.08 0.69 -1.93
CA GLY A 117 5.58 1.31 -3.15
C GLY A 117 4.44 1.63 -4.13
N LEU A 118 4.05 2.91 -4.25
CA LEU A 118 2.94 3.30 -5.14
C LEU A 118 3.23 2.96 -6.61
N SER A 119 4.51 2.89 -7.00
CA SER A 119 4.95 2.39 -8.30
C SER A 119 4.55 0.94 -8.54
N ASP A 120 4.69 0.12 -7.50
CA ASP A 120 4.49 -1.32 -7.55
C ASP A 120 3.00 -1.64 -7.68
N LEU A 121 2.15 -0.84 -7.04
CA LEU A 121 0.69 -0.93 -7.19
C LEU A 121 0.19 -0.54 -8.59
N ILE A 122 0.89 0.34 -9.31
CA ILE A 122 0.44 0.90 -10.60
C ILE A 122 1.04 0.16 -11.81
N PHE A 123 2.28 -0.31 -11.71
CA PHE A 123 3.05 -0.86 -12.84
C PHE A 123 3.46 -2.34 -12.65
N GLY A 124 2.82 -3.03 -11.69
CA GLY A 124 3.41 -4.08 -10.85
C GLY A 124 3.99 -5.36 -11.47
N THR A 125 5.06 -5.82 -10.80
CA THR A 125 5.54 -7.22 -10.72
C THR A 125 6.04 -7.60 -9.31
N THR A 126 6.11 -6.66 -8.37
CA THR A 126 6.66 -6.80 -7.01
C THR A 126 5.69 -6.27 -5.96
N PHE A 127 5.80 -6.74 -4.72
CA PHE A 127 5.14 -6.16 -3.54
C PHE A 127 6.21 -5.88 -2.48
N ASP A 128 6.51 -4.60 -2.26
CA ASP A 128 7.51 -4.16 -1.27
C ASP A 128 6.82 -3.37 -0.15
N LEU A 129 6.98 -3.86 1.08
CA LEU A 129 6.53 -3.23 2.31
C LEU A 129 7.77 -2.81 3.11
N GLU A 130 8.27 -1.61 2.85
CA GLU A 130 9.50 -1.11 3.49
C GLU A 130 9.29 -0.87 4.99
N TYR A 131 8.11 -0.37 5.35
CA TYR A 131 7.76 0.00 6.72
C TYR A 131 6.29 -0.27 7.02
N LEU A 132 6.01 -0.83 8.19
CA LEU A 132 4.68 -0.98 8.76
C LEU A 132 4.68 -0.51 10.21
N LYS A 133 3.87 0.52 10.51
CA LYS A 133 3.54 0.92 11.87
C LYS A 133 2.06 0.71 12.13
N TRP A 134 1.73 0.01 13.20
CA TRP A 134 0.33 -0.20 13.55
C TRP A 134 0.14 -0.06 15.06
N GLU A 135 -0.74 0.85 15.45
CA GLU A 135 -1.06 1.15 16.84
C GLU A 135 -2.55 0.87 17.10
N GLY A 136 -2.85 0.26 18.24
CA GLY A 136 -4.20 0.14 18.78
C GLY A 136 -5.11 -0.76 17.94
N LEU A 137 -4.67 -1.99 17.65
CA LEU A 137 -5.48 -2.99 16.96
C LEU A 137 -6.40 -3.70 17.96
N LYS A 138 -7.69 -3.74 17.65
CA LYS A 138 -8.62 -4.67 18.27
C LYS A 138 -9.25 -5.54 17.20
N ALA A 139 -9.13 -6.86 17.32
CA ALA A 139 -9.70 -7.79 16.35
C ALA A 139 -10.42 -8.95 17.05
N ASN A 140 -11.60 -9.32 16.55
CA ASN A 140 -12.36 -10.47 17.03
C ASN A 140 -12.55 -11.46 15.89
N VAL A 141 -11.83 -12.57 15.95
CA VAL A 141 -11.93 -13.67 14.99
C VAL A 141 -12.77 -14.76 15.62
N ILE A 142 -14.00 -14.95 15.13
CA ILE A 142 -14.98 -15.83 15.76
C ILE A 142 -15.51 -16.83 14.73
N ARG A 143 -15.42 -18.12 15.04
CA ARG A 143 -16.12 -19.21 14.34
C ARG A 143 -17.06 -19.92 15.30
N ALA A 144 -18.33 -20.03 14.90
CA ALA A 144 -19.34 -20.66 15.73
C ALA A 144 -19.19 -22.20 15.74
N GLU A 145 -19.60 -22.85 16.83
CA GLU A 145 -19.45 -24.30 17.00
C GLU A 145 -20.09 -25.17 15.91
N GLY A 146 -21.20 -24.71 15.34
CA GLY A 146 -21.93 -25.42 14.27
C GLY A 146 -21.67 -24.89 12.86
N SER A 147 -20.63 -24.07 12.66
CA SER A 147 -20.35 -23.42 11.37
C SER A 147 -18.88 -23.59 10.99
N GLU A 148 -18.64 -23.82 9.71
CA GLU A 148 -17.28 -23.80 9.15
C GLU A 148 -16.79 -22.37 8.87
N ASP A 149 -17.72 -21.41 8.84
CA ASP A 149 -17.46 -20.02 8.48
C ASP A 149 -17.04 -19.18 9.69
N PHE A 150 -16.08 -18.30 9.44
CA PHE A 150 -15.70 -17.26 10.38
C PHE A 150 -16.59 -16.03 10.23
N ASN A 151 -16.64 -15.19 11.26
CA ASN A 151 -17.34 -13.92 11.24
C ASN A 151 -16.82 -12.94 10.19
N PHE A 152 -15.64 -13.17 9.60
CA PHE A 152 -15.06 -12.38 8.49
C PHE A 152 -15.26 -13.00 7.10
N THR A 153 -15.84 -14.20 6.96
CA THR A 153 -15.98 -14.88 5.64
C THR A 153 -16.67 -14.00 4.59
N PHE A 154 -17.64 -13.19 5.01
CA PHE A 154 -18.33 -12.24 4.13
C PHE A 154 -17.38 -11.22 3.44
N LEU A 155 -16.26 -10.87 4.07
CA LEU A 155 -15.24 -10.00 3.46
C LEU A 155 -14.50 -10.74 2.36
N MET A 156 -14.11 -11.99 2.61
CA MET A 156 -13.46 -12.82 1.62
C MET A 156 -14.35 -13.00 0.39
N ASP A 157 -15.62 -13.32 0.60
CA ASP A 157 -16.59 -13.51 -0.49
C ASP A 157 -16.81 -12.23 -1.31
N ALA A 158 -16.89 -11.07 -0.63
CA ALA A 158 -17.12 -9.78 -1.28
C ALA A 158 -15.99 -9.34 -2.22
N PHE A 159 -14.75 -9.77 -1.95
CA PHE A 159 -13.56 -9.39 -2.72
C PHE A 159 -12.98 -10.52 -3.59
N ALA A 160 -13.32 -11.79 -3.32
CA ALA A 160 -13.03 -12.91 -4.21
C ALA A 160 -13.84 -12.84 -5.49
N ALA A 161 -15.07 -12.30 -5.43
CA ALA A 161 -15.91 -12.02 -6.59
C ALA A 161 -15.46 -10.72 -7.29
N GLN A 162 -14.30 -10.73 -7.93
CA GLN A 162 -14.02 -9.74 -8.98
C GLN A 162 -14.37 -10.30 -10.36
N ASP A 163 -15.28 -9.57 -11.01
CA ASP A 163 -15.50 -9.60 -12.44
C ASP A 163 -14.16 -9.67 -13.16
N SER A 164 -14.01 -10.71 -13.97
CA SER A 164 -12.90 -10.91 -14.87
C SER A 164 -12.62 -9.64 -15.67
N VAL A 165 -11.62 -8.86 -15.25
CA VAL A 165 -10.71 -8.29 -16.26
C VAL A 165 -10.15 -9.52 -16.95
N PRO A 166 -10.37 -9.73 -18.25
CA PRO A 166 -9.79 -10.88 -18.93
C PRO A 166 -8.30 -10.80 -18.65
N ALA A 167 -7.79 -11.79 -17.91
CA ALA A 167 -6.37 -11.93 -17.72
C ALA A 167 -5.78 -11.92 -19.14
N PRO A 168 -4.78 -11.06 -19.44
CA PRO A 168 -3.98 -11.30 -20.62
C PRO A 168 -3.51 -12.75 -20.54
N GLU A 169 -3.56 -13.45 -21.67
CA GLU A 169 -3.25 -14.88 -21.80
C GLU A 169 -2.11 -15.27 -20.86
N ALA A 170 -2.30 -16.34 -20.09
CA ALA A 170 -1.38 -16.81 -19.06
C ALA A 170 0.02 -17.11 -19.66
N GLU A 171 0.83 -16.08 -19.81
CA GLU A 171 2.26 -16.18 -19.58
C GLU A 171 2.41 -16.50 -18.09
N ALA A 172 3.24 -17.48 -17.77
CA ALA A 172 3.54 -17.82 -16.38
C ALA A 172 4.06 -16.54 -15.69
N SER A 173 3.18 -15.86 -14.96
CA SER A 173 3.55 -14.67 -14.21
C SER A 173 4.61 -15.12 -13.22
N GLU A 174 5.78 -14.48 -13.26
CA GLU A 174 6.80 -14.71 -12.25
C GLU A 174 6.14 -14.56 -10.87
N PRO A 175 6.48 -15.43 -9.90
CA PRO A 175 5.91 -15.32 -8.56
C PRO A 175 6.14 -13.91 -8.03
N MET A 176 5.10 -13.33 -7.45
CA MET A 176 5.16 -11.99 -6.87
C MET A 176 6.24 -12.00 -5.79
N LYS A 177 7.29 -11.21 -5.99
CA LYS A 177 8.35 -11.05 -4.99
C LYS A 177 7.79 -10.19 -3.86
N ILE A 178 7.79 -10.74 -2.65
CA ILE A 178 7.36 -10.06 -1.43
C ILE A 178 8.60 -9.68 -0.64
N SER A 179 8.73 -8.41 -0.31
CA SER A 179 9.78 -7.87 0.56
C SER A 179 9.12 -7.14 1.72
N ILE A 180 9.64 -7.36 2.92
CA ILE A 180 9.17 -6.74 4.16
C ILE A 180 10.40 -6.22 4.89
N GLY A 181 10.43 -4.91 5.17
CA GLY A 181 11.50 -4.24 5.89
C GLY A 181 11.25 -4.25 7.40
N SER A 182 10.76 -3.14 7.94
CA SER A 182 10.55 -2.98 9.38
C SER A 182 9.07 -2.96 9.79
N ILE A 183 8.77 -3.59 10.92
CA ILE A 183 7.43 -3.70 11.50
C ILE A 183 7.48 -3.18 12.94
N ASP A 184 6.61 -2.22 13.28
CA ASP A 184 6.42 -1.70 14.64
C ASP A 184 4.93 -1.76 15.02
N LEU A 185 4.55 -2.75 15.80
CA LEU A 185 3.19 -2.97 16.28
C LEU A 185 3.11 -2.60 17.75
N THR A 186 2.07 -1.88 18.16
CA THR A 186 1.87 -1.48 19.55
C THR A 186 0.40 -1.58 19.94
N ASP A 187 0.13 -2.06 21.16
CA ASP A 187 -1.22 -2.11 21.76
C ASP A 187 -2.21 -2.93 20.91
N PHE A 188 -1.97 -4.24 20.77
CA PHE A 188 -2.90 -5.14 20.08
C PHE A 188 -3.70 -5.97 21.10
N ASP A 189 -5.00 -6.10 20.86
CA ASP A 189 -5.93 -6.97 21.58
C ASP A 189 -6.69 -7.83 20.58
N ILE A 190 -6.28 -9.09 20.44
CA ILE A 190 -6.85 -10.04 19.49
C ILE A 190 -7.53 -11.16 20.26
N VAL A 191 -8.80 -11.39 19.94
CA VAL A 191 -9.60 -12.50 20.43
C VAL A 191 -9.80 -13.48 19.28
N TYR A 192 -9.46 -14.74 19.49
CA TYR A 192 -9.70 -15.83 18.57
C TYR A 192 -10.54 -16.89 19.26
N GLU A 193 -11.79 -17.03 18.84
CA GLU A 193 -12.75 -18.00 19.38
C GLU A 193 -13.20 -18.91 18.25
N ASP A 194 -12.78 -20.16 18.27
CA ASP A 194 -13.17 -21.18 17.32
C ASP A 194 -13.93 -22.28 18.04
N GLY A 195 -15.25 -22.12 18.09
CA GLY A 195 -16.14 -23.12 18.68
C GLY A 195 -16.16 -24.43 17.88
N PHE A 196 -15.82 -24.43 16.60
CA PHE A 196 -15.85 -25.64 15.76
C PHE A 196 -14.72 -26.58 16.15
N LEU A 197 -13.49 -26.08 16.25
CA LEU A 197 -12.33 -26.84 16.74
C LEU A 197 -12.13 -26.75 18.26
N GLY A 198 -12.93 -25.96 18.96
CA GLY A 198 -12.82 -25.78 20.41
C GLY A 198 -11.52 -25.07 20.83
N ILE A 199 -11.08 -24.06 20.08
CA ILE A 199 -9.90 -23.26 20.39
C ILE A 199 -10.34 -21.88 20.88
N ASP A 200 -9.92 -21.51 22.09
CA ASP A 200 -10.10 -20.16 22.62
C ASP A 200 -8.73 -19.54 22.89
N SER A 201 -8.41 -18.44 22.23
CA SER A 201 -7.13 -17.74 22.37
C SER A 201 -7.33 -16.24 22.54
N LYS A 202 -6.50 -15.63 23.39
CA LYS A 202 -6.41 -14.18 23.55
C LYS A 202 -4.96 -13.77 23.43
N PHE A 203 -4.71 -12.76 22.63
CA PHE A 203 -3.37 -12.25 22.40
C PHE A 203 -3.35 -10.75 22.67
N ARG A 204 -2.60 -10.36 23.69
CA ARG A 204 -2.36 -8.96 24.06
C ARG A 204 -0.90 -8.62 23.80
N LEU A 205 -0.67 -7.72 22.87
CA LEU A 205 0.67 -7.26 22.50
C LEU A 205 0.89 -5.85 23.06
N GLY A 206 1.89 -5.70 23.93
CA GLY A 206 2.40 -4.39 24.31
C GLY A 206 3.12 -3.74 23.13
N ARG A 207 4.26 -4.30 22.72
CA ARG A 207 4.97 -3.90 21.51
C ARG A 207 5.68 -5.08 20.84
N LEU A 208 5.63 -5.12 19.52
CA LEU A 208 6.50 -5.93 18.67
C LEU A 208 7.25 -5.01 17.72
N TYR A 209 8.58 -5.02 17.79
CA TYR A 209 9.44 -4.42 16.78
C TYR A 209 10.21 -5.52 16.05
N VAL A 210 10.21 -5.48 14.72
CA VAL A 210 10.99 -6.38 13.87
C VAL A 210 11.70 -5.54 12.81
N GLU A 211 12.99 -5.72 12.66
CA GLU A 211 13.79 -5.19 11.55
C GLU A 211 14.30 -6.37 10.73
N ALA A 212 13.79 -6.50 9.50
CA ALA A 212 14.15 -7.59 8.61
C ALA A 212 15.15 -7.14 7.54
N ASN A 213 16.21 -7.94 7.36
CA ASN A 213 17.12 -7.82 6.22
C ASN A 213 16.58 -8.51 4.98
N THR A 214 16.02 -9.71 5.15
CA THR A 214 15.54 -10.53 4.05
C THR A 214 14.40 -11.40 4.53
N ILE A 215 13.24 -11.23 3.89
CA ILE A 215 12.10 -12.14 4.02
C ILE A 215 11.80 -12.68 2.62
N ASP A 216 12.10 -13.95 2.42
CA ASP A 216 11.83 -14.68 1.19
C ASP A 216 10.87 -15.83 1.52
N LEU A 217 9.59 -15.65 1.17
CA LEU A 217 8.54 -16.63 1.42
C LEU A 217 8.64 -17.86 0.49
N GLU A 218 9.32 -17.75 -0.66
CA GLU A 218 9.51 -18.87 -1.58
C GLU A 218 10.64 -19.77 -1.08
N ALA A 219 11.76 -19.18 -0.69
CA ALA A 219 12.88 -19.92 -0.09
C ALA A 219 12.66 -20.25 1.39
N MET A 220 11.56 -19.78 2.00
CA MET A 220 11.28 -19.84 3.44
C MET A 220 12.47 -19.30 4.27
N ARG A 221 13.11 -18.23 3.80
CA ARG A 221 14.33 -17.65 4.39
C ARG A 221 14.01 -16.33 5.07
N PHE A 222 14.30 -16.25 6.36
CA PHE A 222 14.01 -15.11 7.22
C PHE A 222 15.30 -14.70 7.95
N GLU A 223 15.84 -13.53 7.61
CA GLU A 223 17.02 -12.94 8.24
C GLU A 223 16.61 -11.61 8.84
N LEU A 224 16.70 -11.53 10.17
CA LEU A 224 16.20 -10.43 10.98
C LEU A 224 17.37 -9.83 11.77
N ASP A 225 17.52 -8.51 11.72
CA ASP A 225 18.51 -7.78 12.51
C ASP A 225 18.07 -7.71 13.97
N ASP A 226 16.86 -7.23 14.19
CA ASP A 226 16.33 -6.95 15.51
C ASP A 226 14.92 -7.50 15.65
N ILE A 227 14.66 -8.17 16.77
CA ILE A 227 13.32 -8.50 17.24
C ILE A 227 13.20 -8.08 18.70
N GLU A 228 12.24 -7.20 18.99
CA GLU A 228 11.87 -6.83 20.34
C GLU A 228 10.41 -7.17 20.61
N LEU A 229 10.17 -7.93 21.66
CA LEU A 229 8.83 -8.24 22.16
C LEU A 229 8.71 -7.76 23.60
N ILE A 230 7.78 -6.84 23.85
CA ILE A 230 7.62 -6.15 25.14
C ILE A 230 6.16 -6.29 25.60
N ASP A 231 5.96 -6.56 26.89
CA ASP A 231 4.67 -6.59 27.58
C ASP A 231 3.60 -7.41 26.82
N THR A 232 3.99 -8.60 26.34
CA THR A 232 3.13 -9.45 25.51
C THR A 232 2.63 -10.67 26.28
N GLU A 233 1.33 -10.90 26.24
CA GLU A 233 0.63 -12.02 26.87
C GLU A 233 -0.20 -12.79 25.83
N ALA A 234 -0.17 -14.12 25.93
CA ALA A 234 -0.97 -15.00 25.11
C ALA A 234 -1.63 -16.06 26.00
N GLU A 235 -2.93 -16.22 25.87
CA GLU A 235 -3.71 -17.30 26.46
C GLU A 235 -4.19 -18.23 25.36
N TYR A 236 -4.11 -19.54 25.61
CA TYR A 236 -4.60 -20.58 24.69
C TYR A 236 -5.28 -21.68 25.48
N THR A 237 -6.51 -22.02 25.09
CA THR A 237 -7.31 -23.11 25.66
C THR A 237 -7.85 -23.99 24.54
N GLN A 238 -7.64 -25.29 24.66
CA GLN A 238 -8.16 -26.32 23.75
C GLN A 238 -9.22 -27.16 24.48
N THR A 239 -10.43 -27.19 23.95
CA THR A 239 -11.59 -27.88 24.57
C THR A 239 -12.02 -29.14 23.82
N LYS A 240 -11.63 -29.29 22.55
CA LYS A 240 -11.91 -30.47 21.71
C LYS A 240 -10.60 -31.18 21.30
N PRO A 241 -10.62 -32.47 20.92
CA PRO A 241 -9.43 -33.12 20.38
C PRO A 241 -9.03 -32.51 19.04
N PHE A 242 -7.73 -32.57 18.72
CA PHE A 242 -7.24 -32.21 17.40
C PHE A 242 -7.86 -33.12 16.33
N PRO A 243 -8.23 -32.57 15.16
CA PRO A 243 -8.69 -33.39 14.04
C PRO A 243 -7.55 -34.31 13.58
N GLU A 244 -7.86 -35.54 13.20
CA GLU A 244 -6.88 -36.44 12.58
C GLU A 244 -6.58 -35.93 11.16
N THR A 245 -5.35 -35.49 10.93
CA THR A 245 -4.87 -35.07 9.60
C THR A 245 -4.00 -36.16 8.99
N GLU A 246 -4.37 -36.63 7.80
CA GLU A 246 -3.51 -37.44 6.92
C GLU A 246 -2.56 -36.49 6.18
N ASP A 247 -1.51 -36.02 6.86
CA ASP A 247 -0.57 -35.05 6.30
C ASP A 247 0.46 -35.76 5.41
N THR A 248 0.33 -35.60 4.08
CA THR A 248 1.20 -36.25 3.07
C THR A 248 2.09 -35.25 2.32
N THR A 249 2.09 -33.99 2.74
CA THR A 249 2.78 -32.90 2.06
C THR A 249 4.12 -32.58 2.74
N GLU A 250 5.24 -32.82 2.04
CA GLU A 250 6.56 -32.35 2.48
C GLU A 250 6.60 -30.82 2.39
N THR A 251 6.58 -30.13 3.53
CA THR A 251 6.74 -28.67 3.60
C THR A 251 8.21 -28.31 3.77
N ALA A 252 8.70 -27.32 3.02
CA ALA A 252 10.06 -26.81 3.19
C ALA A 252 10.22 -26.19 4.59
N LEU A 253 11.29 -26.59 5.30
CA LEU A 253 11.59 -26.04 6.63
C LEU A 253 12.08 -24.59 6.50
N PRO A 254 11.60 -23.66 7.36
CA PRO A 254 12.07 -22.30 7.35
C PRO A 254 13.52 -22.19 7.86
N TYR A 255 14.30 -21.34 7.20
CA TYR A 255 15.59 -20.87 7.68
C TYR A 255 15.39 -19.53 8.39
N LEU A 256 15.72 -19.46 9.69
CA LEU A 256 15.57 -18.27 10.51
C LEU A 256 16.91 -17.89 11.15
N VAL A 257 17.34 -16.65 10.95
CA VAL A 257 18.48 -16.02 11.64
C VAL A 257 18.01 -14.72 12.27
N VAL A 258 18.40 -14.51 13.52
CA VAL A 258 18.10 -13.29 14.29
C VAL A 258 19.39 -12.84 14.97
N ASP A 259 19.85 -11.64 14.67
CA ASP A 259 21.09 -11.11 15.25
C ASP A 259 20.87 -10.62 16.68
N ASN A 260 19.82 -9.81 16.89
CA ASN A 260 19.45 -9.27 18.19
C ASN A 260 18.03 -9.70 18.56
N PHE A 261 17.89 -10.34 19.71
CA PHE A 261 16.61 -10.80 20.22
C PHE A 261 16.38 -10.30 21.65
N LYS A 262 15.32 -9.53 21.85
CA LYS A 262 14.94 -8.97 23.14
C LYS A 262 13.50 -9.36 23.49
N ILE A 263 13.33 -9.92 24.69
CA ILE A 263 12.02 -10.11 25.32
C ILE A 263 12.00 -9.40 26.68
N GLU A 264 10.96 -8.59 26.90
CA GLU A 264 10.68 -7.90 28.16
C GLU A 264 9.22 -8.17 28.58
N LYS A 265 9.00 -8.28 29.91
CA LYS A 265 7.72 -8.65 30.52
C LYS A 265 7.16 -7.53 31.37
#